data_AF-A0A850QL75-F1
#
_entry.id   AF-A0A850QL75-F1
#
_cell.length_a   1.000
_cell.length_b   1.000
_cell.length_c   1.000
_cell.angle_alpha   90.00
_cell.angle_beta   90.00
_cell.angle_gamma   90.00
#
_symmetry.space_group_name_H-M   'P 1'
#
loop_
_entity.id
_entity.type
_entity.pdbx_description
1 polymer ?
#
loop_
_entity_poly.entity_id
_entity_poly.type
_entity_poly.pdbx_seq_one_letter_code
_entity_poly.pdbx_strand_id
1 'polypeptide(L)'
;MFAFLKKIFITNVSSESVKETQLYSDNEWEFLVLNEFYSAKSYEKVLKSLPSEIRFVADQLIGNKELVKPPIEVQIDISFRVPDLKKILKNNEIPISGNKDILIQRLVSNNAALQCLGSLDIYQCSDNAKHSIDRWKNERALIEENYFEKVLSLVKVRKIEEAVDLTAEFKKRYPKISDLKASVSPLGINISKEKQCNLITLILSSNPKILSGYSEIDLEQLRVSTVIWQLGWTGQWIDKAMEGFSSICRFSSERSRMLLFIHARHTETISVFSNIKGGMRFRLSSKNGCENCAALDGKCVDLSEMPEIPNPDCCSDGCAILPTPLIYDGET
;
A
#
# COMPACT_ATOMS: atom_id res chain seq x y z
N MET A 1 -5.15 -6.23 2.49
CA MET A 1 -3.75 -5.79 2.25
C MET A 1 -2.80 -6.72 3.03
N PHE A 2 -2.82 -8.03 2.75
CA PHE A 2 -1.96 -9.03 3.42
C PHE A 2 -1.67 -10.20 2.47
N ALA A 3 -0.98 -9.94 1.36
CA ALA A 3 -0.66 -10.96 0.35
C ALA A 3 0.81 -11.00 -0.04
N PHE A 4 1.71 -10.52 0.82
CA PHE A 4 3.14 -10.44 0.51
C PHE A 4 3.96 -11.40 1.37
N LEU A 5 3.80 -12.69 1.05
CA LEU A 5 4.85 -13.69 0.81
C LEU A 5 4.20 -15.08 0.63
N LYS A 6 3.54 -15.30 -0.51
CA LYS A 6 3.17 -16.67 -0.93
C LYS A 6 4.45 -17.35 -1.44
N LYS A 7 5.08 -18.19 -0.62
CA LYS A 7 6.27 -19.02 -0.92
C LYS A 7 7.40 -18.28 -1.65
N ILE A 8 8.48 -17.94 -0.96
CA ILE A 8 9.71 -17.52 -1.66
C ILE A 8 10.27 -18.75 -2.39
N PHE A 9 10.05 -18.82 -3.70
CA PHE A 9 10.78 -19.67 -4.63
C PHE A 9 11.88 -18.85 -5.29
N ILE A 10 13.12 -19.30 -5.18
CA ILE A 10 14.23 -18.76 -5.97
C ILE A 10 14.75 -19.89 -6.85
N THR A 11 14.13 -20.04 -8.01
CA THR A 11 14.60 -20.91 -9.09
C THR A 11 15.63 -20.18 -9.94
N ASN A 12 16.82 -20.74 -10.09
CA ASN A 12 17.69 -20.42 -11.22
C ASN A 12 17.30 -21.38 -12.34
N VAL A 13 16.37 -20.99 -13.20
CA VAL A 13 16.12 -21.70 -14.46
C VAL A 13 17.14 -21.14 -15.44
N SER A 14 17.87 -22.00 -16.15
CA SER A 14 18.61 -21.60 -17.34
C SER A 14 17.70 -20.77 -18.25
N SER A 15 18.28 -19.87 -19.03
CA SER A 15 17.69 -18.70 -19.69
C SER A 15 16.50 -18.91 -20.66
N GLU A 16 15.80 -20.03 -20.66
CA GLU A 16 14.70 -20.31 -21.58
C GLU A 16 13.45 -20.80 -20.84
N SER A 17 12.46 -19.90 -20.79
CA SER A 17 11.05 -20.09 -20.42
C SER A 17 10.68 -20.16 -18.93
N VAL A 18 10.26 -19.01 -18.38
CA VAL A 18 9.37 -18.96 -17.21
C VAL A 18 8.07 -18.29 -17.63
N LYS A 19 6.99 -19.07 -17.70
CA LYS A 19 5.61 -18.56 -17.74
C LYS A 19 5.10 -18.39 -16.31
N GLU A 20 4.33 -17.32 -16.13
CA GLU A 20 3.74 -16.83 -14.88
C GLU A 20 3.27 -17.93 -13.91
N THR A 21 3.56 -17.74 -12.63
CA THR A 21 3.11 -18.62 -11.55
C THR A 21 1.90 -18.00 -10.86
N GLN A 22 0.80 -18.76 -10.78
CA GLN A 22 -0.45 -18.39 -10.11
C GLN A 22 -0.33 -18.50 -8.57
N LEU A 23 -1.01 -17.58 -7.87
CA LEU A 23 -1.01 -17.39 -6.42
C LEU A 23 -2.15 -18.20 -5.73
N TYR A 24 -1.84 -19.09 -4.78
CA TYR A 24 -2.83 -19.79 -3.94
C TYR A 24 -2.85 -19.25 -2.49
N SER A 25 -4.07 -18.89 -2.01
CA SER A 25 -4.61 -18.61 -0.64
C SER A 25 -3.89 -17.73 0.42
N ASP A 26 -4.70 -17.00 1.20
CA ASP A 26 -4.34 -15.88 2.09
C ASP A 26 -3.70 -16.22 3.45
N ASN A 27 -3.19 -17.44 3.65
CA ASN A 27 -2.51 -17.86 4.87
C ASN A 27 -1.29 -18.70 4.49
N GLU A 28 -0.07 -18.29 4.85
CA GLU A 28 1.07 -19.15 5.23
C GLU A 28 2.42 -18.39 5.15
N TRP A 29 3.10 -18.26 6.30
CA TRP A 29 4.45 -17.70 6.47
C TRP A 29 5.49 -18.82 6.72
N GLU A 30 5.30 -20.01 6.14
CA GLU A 30 5.94 -21.20 6.70
C GLU A 30 7.34 -21.53 6.14
N PHE A 31 7.66 -21.10 4.92
CA PHE A 31 8.81 -21.62 4.18
C PHE A 31 9.69 -20.57 3.52
N LEU A 32 11.00 -20.73 3.66
CA LEU A 32 12.05 -19.99 2.96
C LEU A 32 12.92 -20.98 2.17
N VAL A 33 12.87 -20.92 0.84
CA VAL A 33 13.73 -21.75 -0.02
C VAL A 33 15.00 -20.97 -0.34
N LEU A 34 16.16 -21.48 0.08
CA LEU A 34 17.47 -20.92 -0.24
C LEU A 34 18.21 -21.88 -1.19
N ASN A 35 18.47 -21.45 -2.41
CA ASN A 35 19.28 -22.22 -3.34
C ASN A 35 20.77 -22.03 -3.00
N GLU A 36 21.62 -23.02 -3.28
CA GLU A 36 23.05 -23.05 -2.97
C GLU A 36 23.77 -21.69 -3.21
N PHE A 37 23.91 -20.88 -2.15
CA PHE A 37 24.54 -19.55 -2.22
C PHE A 37 26.04 -19.68 -1.95
N TYR A 38 26.79 -20.18 -2.92
CA TYR A 38 28.26 -20.24 -2.81
C TYR A 38 28.96 -18.87 -2.89
N SER A 39 28.22 -17.75 -3.00
CA SER A 39 28.79 -16.42 -2.79
C SER A 39 27.88 -15.53 -1.95
N ALA A 40 28.46 -14.91 -0.91
CA ALA A 40 27.81 -13.90 -0.07
C ALA A 40 27.10 -12.79 -0.88
N LYS A 41 27.59 -12.50 -2.10
CA LYS A 41 27.05 -11.49 -3.02
C LYS A 41 25.64 -11.80 -3.54
N SER A 42 25.31 -13.06 -3.77
CA SER A 42 24.01 -13.45 -4.34
C SER A 42 22.91 -13.50 -3.27
N TYR A 43 23.29 -13.91 -2.05
CA TYR A 43 22.42 -13.89 -0.86
C TYR A 43 22.04 -12.45 -0.48
N GLU A 44 23.03 -11.55 -0.46
CA GLU A 44 22.80 -10.13 -0.17
C GLU A 44 21.84 -9.49 -1.17
N LYS A 45 21.86 -9.91 -2.45
CA LYS A 45 20.96 -9.41 -3.50
C LYS A 45 19.51 -9.83 -3.25
N VAL A 46 19.28 -11.07 -2.82
CA VAL A 46 17.94 -11.57 -2.48
C VAL A 46 17.40 -10.90 -1.23
N LEU A 47 18.19 -10.84 -0.16
CA LEU A 47 17.81 -10.12 1.04
C LEU A 47 17.52 -8.63 0.76
N LYS A 48 18.30 -7.99 -0.13
CA LYS A 48 18.05 -6.63 -0.60
C LYS A 48 16.76 -6.49 -1.42
N SER A 49 16.28 -7.57 -2.04
CA SER A 49 15.03 -7.59 -2.81
C SER A 49 13.79 -7.88 -1.96
N LEU A 50 13.97 -8.46 -0.77
CA LEU A 50 12.89 -8.62 0.19
C LEU A 50 12.51 -7.25 0.77
N PRO A 51 11.21 -7.03 1.07
CA PRO A 51 10.80 -5.90 1.90
C PRO A 51 11.66 -5.83 3.17
N SER A 52 12.00 -4.62 3.60
CA SER A 52 13.01 -4.38 4.62
C SER A 52 12.66 -5.00 5.99
N GLU A 53 11.38 -5.27 6.18
CA GLU A 53 10.71 -5.91 7.31
C GLU A 53 11.01 -7.41 7.33
N ILE A 54 10.78 -8.07 6.20
CA ILE A 54 11.02 -9.49 6.00
C ILE A 54 12.52 -9.76 6.15
N ARG A 55 13.36 -8.87 5.62
CA ARG A 55 14.80 -8.97 5.78
C ARG A 55 15.23 -8.91 7.25
N PHE A 56 14.69 -7.98 8.04
CA PHE A 56 15.04 -7.85 9.46
C PHE A 56 14.67 -9.10 10.25
N VAL A 57 13.46 -9.62 10.03
CA VAL A 57 12.99 -10.84 10.68
C VAL A 57 13.82 -12.04 10.21
N ALA A 58 14.08 -12.17 8.91
CA ALA A 58 14.92 -13.24 8.36
C ALA A 58 16.36 -13.21 8.94
N ASP A 59 16.99 -12.04 9.04
CA ASP A 59 18.32 -11.88 9.61
C ASP A 59 18.35 -12.34 11.09
N GLN A 60 17.31 -12.03 11.88
CA GLN A 60 17.20 -12.50 13.26
C GLN A 60 16.96 -14.01 13.36
N LEU A 61 16.04 -14.56 12.57
CA LEU A 61 15.73 -15.99 12.58
C LEU A 61 16.93 -16.84 12.17
N ILE A 62 17.73 -16.35 11.21
CA ILE A 62 18.96 -16.99 10.76
C ILE A 62 20.04 -16.89 11.85
N GLY A 63 20.24 -15.70 12.43
CA GLY A 63 21.21 -15.49 13.50
C GLY A 63 20.94 -16.35 14.73
N ASN A 64 19.67 -16.53 15.09
CA ASN A 64 19.24 -17.32 16.23
C ASN A 64 19.15 -18.83 15.93
N LYS A 65 19.41 -19.27 14.68
CA LYS A 65 19.22 -20.64 14.22
C LYS A 65 17.78 -21.16 14.43
N GLU A 66 16.80 -20.27 14.32
CA GLU A 66 15.38 -20.62 14.48
C GLU A 66 14.75 -21.10 13.16
N LEU A 67 15.54 -21.13 12.08
CA LEU A 67 15.22 -21.82 10.84
C LEU A 67 15.69 -23.27 10.91
N VAL A 68 14.78 -24.21 10.66
CA VAL A 68 15.06 -25.66 10.69
C VAL A 68 14.81 -26.28 9.33
N LYS A 69 15.53 -27.37 9.00
CA LYS A 69 15.23 -28.12 7.77
C LYS A 69 13.88 -28.83 7.96
N PRO A 70 12.90 -28.65 7.04
CA PRO A 70 11.67 -29.43 7.07
C PRO A 70 11.97 -30.92 6.87
N PRO A 71 11.02 -31.82 7.19
CA PRO A 71 11.06 -33.20 6.71
C PRO A 71 11.26 -33.28 5.19
N ILE A 72 11.95 -34.32 4.72
CA ILE A 72 12.33 -34.48 3.30
C ILE A 72 11.10 -34.47 2.37
N GLU A 73 9.97 -35.01 2.84
CA GLU A 73 8.69 -35.02 2.16
C GLU A 73 8.20 -33.61 1.86
N VAL A 74 8.28 -32.73 2.86
CA VAL A 74 7.86 -31.32 2.78
C VAL A 74 8.81 -30.55 1.86
N GLN A 75 10.11 -30.84 1.93
CA GLN A 75 11.11 -30.25 1.02
C GLN A 75 10.79 -30.58 -0.45
N ILE A 76 10.44 -31.83 -0.75
CA ILE A 76 10.05 -32.26 -2.10
C ILE A 76 8.71 -31.66 -2.51
N ASP A 77 7.73 -31.63 -1.60
CA ASP A 77 6.41 -31.07 -1.87
C ASP A 77 6.50 -29.61 -2.30
N ILE A 78 7.30 -28.81 -1.60
CA ILE A 78 7.47 -27.41 -1.92
C ILE A 78 8.21 -27.28 -3.26
N SER A 79 9.28 -28.04 -3.47
CA SER A 79 10.20 -27.83 -4.60
C SER A 79 9.64 -28.23 -5.96
N PHE A 80 8.77 -29.24 -6.01
CA PHE A 80 8.41 -29.88 -7.28
C PHE A 80 6.90 -29.90 -7.52
N ARG A 81 6.50 -29.60 -8.76
CA ARG A 81 5.13 -29.83 -9.21
C ARG A 81 4.96 -31.31 -9.58
N VAL A 82 3.72 -31.79 -9.60
CA VAL A 82 3.39 -33.19 -9.95
C VAL A 82 4.05 -33.66 -11.27
N PRO A 83 4.07 -32.86 -12.37
CA PRO A 83 4.75 -33.26 -13.60
C PRO A 83 6.26 -33.50 -13.41
N ASP A 84 6.92 -32.68 -12.59
CA ASP A 84 8.36 -32.79 -12.32
C ASP A 84 8.64 -34.05 -11.48
N LEU A 85 7.83 -34.31 -10.45
CA LEU A 85 7.91 -35.54 -9.66
C LEU A 85 7.77 -36.79 -10.52
N LYS A 86 6.84 -36.80 -11.48
CA LYS A 86 6.66 -37.95 -12.39
C LYS A 86 7.87 -38.13 -13.33
N LYS A 87 8.48 -37.06 -13.83
CA LYS A 87 9.72 -37.15 -14.63
C LYS A 87 10.85 -37.74 -13.80
N ILE A 88 11.02 -37.25 -12.58
CA ILE A 88 12.03 -37.72 -11.65
C ILE A 88 11.84 -39.22 -11.34
N LEU A 89 10.62 -39.63 -10.95
CA LEU A 89 10.28 -41.03 -10.69
C LEU A 89 10.54 -41.92 -11.91
N LYS A 90 10.15 -41.46 -13.11
CA LYS A 90 10.40 -42.17 -14.37
C LYS A 90 11.89 -42.38 -14.62
N ASN A 91 12.72 -41.36 -14.39
CA ASN A 91 14.17 -41.44 -14.58
C ASN A 91 14.86 -42.39 -13.60
N ASN A 92 14.23 -42.66 -12.45
CA ASN A 92 14.71 -43.60 -11.43
C ASN A 92 14.01 -44.99 -11.54
N GLU A 93 13.26 -45.23 -12.62
CA GLU A 93 12.51 -46.48 -12.83
C GLU A 93 11.48 -46.81 -11.73
N ILE A 94 10.97 -45.78 -11.04
CA ILE A 94 9.95 -45.91 -9.98
C ILE A 94 8.55 -45.67 -10.57
N PRO A 95 7.49 -46.40 -10.12
CA PRO A 95 6.13 -46.19 -10.60
C PRO A 95 5.61 -44.74 -10.47
N ILE A 96 5.03 -44.21 -11.55
CA ILE A 96 4.60 -42.79 -11.68
C ILE A 96 3.09 -42.53 -11.46
N SER A 97 2.32 -43.55 -11.06
CA SER A 97 0.87 -43.45 -10.82
C SER A 97 0.54 -42.89 -9.43
N GLY A 98 -0.57 -42.17 -9.27
CA GLY A 98 -1.01 -41.66 -7.97
C GLY A 98 -1.05 -40.13 -7.88
N ASN A 99 -1.51 -39.64 -6.72
CA ASN A 99 -1.51 -38.22 -6.37
C ASN A 99 -0.12 -37.77 -5.87
N LYS A 100 0.04 -36.47 -5.59
CA LYS A 100 1.34 -35.88 -5.24
C LYS A 100 1.98 -36.56 -4.03
N ASP A 101 1.21 -36.80 -2.96
CA ASP A 101 1.71 -37.40 -1.72
C ASP A 101 2.27 -38.80 -1.93
N ILE A 102 1.59 -39.63 -2.73
CA ILE A 102 2.07 -40.98 -3.09
C ILE A 102 3.38 -40.89 -3.88
N LEU A 103 3.48 -39.94 -4.82
CA LEU A 103 4.71 -39.75 -5.61
C LEU A 103 5.88 -39.32 -4.72
N ILE A 104 5.65 -38.43 -3.74
CA ILE A 104 6.65 -37.98 -2.77
C ILE A 104 7.10 -39.16 -1.89
N GLN A 105 6.16 -39.90 -1.30
CA GLN A 105 6.47 -41.08 -0.48
C GLN A 105 7.32 -42.08 -1.24
N ARG A 106 7.02 -42.34 -2.51
CA ARG A 106 7.83 -43.24 -3.36
C ARG A 106 9.25 -42.74 -3.56
N LEU A 107 9.45 -41.44 -3.77
CA LEU A 107 10.81 -40.88 -3.89
C LEU A 107 11.59 -41.03 -2.58
N VAL A 108 10.94 -40.83 -1.44
CA VAL A 108 11.55 -40.97 -0.12
C VAL A 108 11.89 -42.43 0.18
N SER A 109 10.95 -43.36 -0.01
CA SER A 109 11.18 -44.79 0.26
C SER A 109 12.26 -45.43 -0.62
N ASN A 110 12.52 -44.88 -1.81
CA ASN A 110 13.56 -45.35 -2.72
C ASN A 110 14.88 -44.57 -2.60
N ASN A 111 15.04 -43.70 -1.59
CA ASN A 111 16.20 -42.82 -1.40
C ASN A 111 16.54 -41.90 -2.60
N ALA A 112 15.65 -41.80 -3.60
CA ALA A 112 15.81 -40.91 -4.76
C ALA A 112 15.60 -39.43 -4.39
N ALA A 113 14.86 -39.18 -3.30
CA ALA A 113 14.59 -37.86 -2.73
C ALA A 113 15.82 -36.93 -2.63
N LEU A 114 16.91 -37.42 -2.04
CA LEU A 114 18.13 -36.63 -1.79
C LEU A 114 18.83 -36.24 -3.10
N GLN A 115 18.87 -37.14 -4.07
CA GLN A 115 19.49 -36.88 -5.37
C GLN A 115 18.73 -35.81 -6.15
N CYS A 116 17.41 -35.71 -5.94
CA CYS A 116 16.54 -34.81 -6.69
C CYS A 116 16.53 -33.40 -6.13
N LEU A 117 16.62 -33.26 -4.80
CA LEU A 117 16.79 -31.95 -4.17
C LEU A 117 18.17 -31.35 -4.48
N GLY A 118 19.16 -32.19 -4.81
CA GLY A 118 20.50 -31.74 -5.15
C GLY A 118 21.09 -30.92 -4.02
N SER A 119 21.32 -29.64 -4.29
CA SER A 119 21.88 -28.69 -3.34
C SER A 119 20.91 -27.61 -2.84
N LEU A 120 19.60 -27.85 -3.01
CA LEU A 120 18.58 -26.96 -2.47
C LEU A 120 18.55 -27.05 -0.94
N ASP A 121 18.85 -25.95 -0.26
CA ASP A 121 18.69 -25.83 1.19
C ASP A 121 17.35 -25.16 1.51
N ILE A 122 16.38 -25.99 1.88
CA ILE A 122 15.04 -25.53 2.24
C ILE A 122 14.96 -25.42 3.74
N TYR A 123 14.46 -24.28 4.20
CA TYR A 123 14.23 -24.00 5.60
C TYR A 123 12.76 -23.68 5.85
N GLN A 124 12.31 -24.08 7.03
CA GLN A 124 11.03 -23.64 7.59
C GLN A 124 11.26 -22.93 8.91
N CYS A 125 10.33 -22.06 9.28
CA CYS A 125 10.31 -21.48 10.61
C CYS A 125 10.07 -22.60 11.63
N SER A 126 10.94 -22.72 12.63
CA SER A 126 10.64 -23.54 13.84
C SER A 126 9.40 -22.99 14.57
N ASP A 127 8.83 -23.77 15.48
CA ASP A 127 7.72 -23.30 16.32
C ASP A 127 8.11 -22.04 17.12
N ASN A 128 9.36 -21.98 17.60
CA ASN A 128 9.91 -20.79 18.24
C ASN A 128 9.96 -19.59 17.28
N ALA A 129 10.44 -19.78 16.04
CA ALA A 129 10.41 -18.73 15.03
C ALA A 129 8.99 -18.22 14.76
N LYS A 130 8.02 -19.15 14.61
CA LYS A 130 6.61 -18.81 14.38
C LYS A 130 6.08 -17.95 15.55
N HIS A 131 6.34 -18.37 16.79
CA HIS A 131 5.99 -17.59 17.98
C HIS A 131 6.68 -16.22 18.05
N SER A 132 7.96 -16.13 17.68
CA SER A 132 8.70 -14.87 17.60
C SER A 132 8.10 -13.93 16.56
N ILE A 133 7.75 -14.45 15.37
CA ILE A 133 7.08 -13.69 14.30
C ILE A 133 5.72 -13.19 14.78
N ASP A 134 4.91 -14.04 15.38
CA ASP A 134 3.57 -13.68 15.85
C ASP A 134 3.62 -12.65 16.98
N ARG A 135 4.56 -12.81 17.92
CA ARG A 135 4.82 -11.80 18.95
C ARG A 135 5.20 -10.46 18.33
N TRP A 136 6.15 -10.46 17.39
CA TRP A 136 6.57 -9.24 16.70
C TRP A 136 5.41 -8.57 15.94
N LYS A 137 4.55 -9.35 15.27
CA LYS A 137 3.35 -8.83 14.60
C LYS A 137 2.39 -8.18 15.59
N ASN A 138 2.15 -8.81 16.73
CA ASN A 138 1.26 -8.28 17.77
C ASN A 138 1.84 -7.01 18.40
N GLU A 139 3.14 -7.00 18.72
CA GLU A 139 3.84 -5.81 19.23
C GLU A 139 3.78 -4.67 18.21
N ARG A 140 4.01 -4.96 16.93
CA ARG A 140 3.90 -4.01 15.84
C ARG A 140 2.49 -3.43 15.75
N ALA A 141 1.45 -4.27 15.72
CA ALA A 141 0.06 -3.83 15.64
C ALA A 141 -0.31 -2.92 16.82
N LEU A 142 0.14 -3.27 18.04
CA LEU A 142 -0.07 -2.46 19.23
C LEU A 142 0.64 -1.11 19.16
N ILE A 143 1.87 -1.06 18.64
CA ILE A 143 2.62 0.18 18.43
C ILE A 143 1.90 1.06 17.39
N GLU A 144 1.53 0.49 16.25
CA GLU A 144 0.79 1.20 15.19
C GLU A 144 -0.52 1.78 15.73
N GLU A 145 -1.29 0.98 16.46
CA GLU A 145 -2.56 1.40 17.05
C GLU A 145 -2.37 2.54 18.07
N ASN A 146 -1.38 2.44 18.95
CA ASN A 146 -1.11 3.47 19.94
C ASN A 146 -0.73 4.82 19.30
N TYR A 147 0.14 4.80 18.28
CA TYR A 147 0.48 6.01 17.54
C TYR A 147 -0.73 6.55 16.77
N PHE A 148 -1.50 5.68 16.12
CA PHE A 148 -2.71 6.05 15.40
C PHE A 148 -3.72 6.75 16.31
N GLU A 149 -4.05 6.18 17.48
CA GLU A 149 -5.01 6.76 18.43
C GLU A 149 -4.58 8.14 18.91
N LYS A 150 -3.28 8.31 19.19
CA LYS A 150 -2.73 9.62 19.54
C LYS A 150 -2.86 10.61 18.39
N VAL A 151 -2.50 10.24 17.16
CA VAL A 151 -2.66 11.10 15.98
C VAL A 151 -4.15 11.46 15.78
N LEU A 152 -5.04 10.48 15.84
CA LEU A 152 -6.48 10.67 15.68
C LEU A 152 -7.05 11.63 16.72
N SER A 153 -6.67 11.46 18.00
CA SER A 153 -7.11 12.37 19.06
C SER A 153 -6.61 13.80 18.84
N LEU A 154 -5.35 13.99 18.44
CA LEU A 154 -4.77 15.30 18.12
C LEU A 154 -5.49 15.98 16.95
N VAL A 155 -5.80 15.22 15.89
CA VAL A 155 -6.57 15.73 14.74
C VAL A 155 -7.97 16.16 15.17
N LYS A 156 -8.68 15.34 15.96
CA LYS A 156 -10.04 15.65 16.46
C LYS A 156 -10.09 16.93 17.29
N VAL A 157 -9.06 17.21 18.09
CA VAL A 157 -8.96 18.47 18.87
C VAL A 157 -8.19 19.58 18.13
N ARG A 158 -7.94 19.42 16.83
CA ARG A 158 -7.29 20.39 15.94
C ARG A 158 -5.87 20.82 16.36
N LYS A 159 -5.14 19.96 17.06
CA LYS A 159 -3.70 20.09 17.35
C LYS A 159 -2.88 19.60 16.15
N ILE A 160 -2.96 20.33 15.05
CA ILE A 160 -2.47 19.90 13.72
C ILE A 160 -0.95 19.70 13.70
N GLU A 161 -0.17 20.65 14.23
CA GLU A 161 1.29 20.56 14.22
C GLU A 161 1.79 19.35 15.02
N GLU A 162 1.21 19.11 16.20
CA GLU A 162 1.52 17.95 17.05
C GLU A 162 1.19 16.64 16.31
N ALA A 163 0.08 16.57 15.57
CA ALA A 163 -0.30 15.39 14.78
C ALA A 163 0.67 15.11 13.63
N VAL A 164 1.14 16.16 12.94
CA VAL A 164 2.14 16.06 11.86
C VAL A 164 3.49 15.59 12.41
N ASP A 165 3.94 16.20 13.52
CA ASP A 165 5.20 15.82 14.17
C ASP A 165 5.17 14.37 14.67
N LEU A 166 4.08 13.95 15.31
CA LEU A 166 3.94 12.58 15.81
C LEU A 166 3.92 11.55 14.67
N THR A 167 3.28 11.89 13.55
CA THR A 167 3.29 11.05 12.35
C THR A 167 4.70 10.97 11.73
N ALA A 168 5.42 12.09 11.69
CA ALA A 168 6.79 12.13 11.19
C ALA A 168 7.75 11.35 12.10
N GLU A 169 7.60 11.46 13.42
CA GLU A 169 8.33 10.68 14.41
C GLU A 169 8.09 9.18 14.20
N PHE A 170 6.82 8.76 14.07
CA PHE A 170 6.47 7.37 13.81
C PHE A 170 7.17 6.83 12.55
N LYS A 171 7.09 7.55 11.43
CA LYS A 171 7.76 7.18 10.17
C LYS A 171 9.28 7.11 10.31
N LYS A 172 9.88 8.04 11.07
CA LYS A 172 11.32 8.06 11.31
C LYS A 172 11.78 6.92 12.21
N ARG A 173 11.02 6.62 13.27
CA ARG A 173 11.33 5.60 14.26
C ARG A 173 11.07 4.19 13.75
N TYR A 174 10.03 4.04 12.94
CA TYR A 174 9.59 2.76 12.40
C TYR A 174 9.46 2.78 10.88
N PRO A 175 10.54 3.10 10.14
CA PRO A 175 10.49 3.23 8.68
C PRO A 175 10.08 1.93 7.98
N LYS A 176 10.24 0.80 8.66
CA LYS A 176 9.89 -0.55 8.19
C LYS A 176 8.46 -0.96 8.54
N ILE A 177 7.91 -0.46 9.66
CA ILE A 177 6.52 -0.74 10.05
C ILE A 177 5.55 0.10 9.21
N SER A 178 6.03 1.25 8.76
CA SER A 178 5.30 2.18 7.93
C SER A 178 5.10 1.62 6.50
N ASP A 179 4.12 0.74 6.31
CA ASP A 179 3.44 0.54 5.01
C ASP A 179 2.71 1.83 4.56
N LEU A 180 2.79 2.90 5.36
CA LEU A 180 2.67 4.29 4.94
C LEU A 180 3.77 4.56 3.90
N LYS A 181 3.66 3.94 2.71
CA LYS A 181 4.44 4.31 1.52
C LYS A 181 4.46 5.82 1.48
N ALA A 182 5.66 6.42 1.41
CA ALA A 182 5.88 7.87 1.36
C ALA A 182 4.70 8.51 0.63
N SER A 183 3.83 9.19 1.39
CA SER A 183 2.39 9.24 1.14
C SER A 183 2.06 9.07 -0.34
N VAL A 184 1.40 7.96 -0.72
CA VAL A 184 0.76 7.90 -2.05
C VAL A 184 -0.49 8.80 -2.07
N SER A 185 -0.48 9.91 -1.33
CA SER A 185 -1.16 11.12 -1.80
C SER A 185 -0.48 11.41 -3.13
N PRO A 186 -1.18 11.30 -4.28
CA PRO A 186 -0.56 11.43 -5.60
C PRO A 186 0.17 12.76 -5.82
N LEU A 187 0.04 13.69 -4.88
CA LEU A 187 0.54 15.07 -4.91
C LEU A 187 1.44 15.43 -3.70
N GLY A 188 1.71 14.48 -2.77
CA GLY A 188 2.30 14.76 -1.45
C GLY A 188 3.82 14.59 -1.32
N ILE A 189 4.56 14.41 -2.42
CA ILE A 189 6.01 14.16 -2.34
C ILE A 189 6.73 15.45 -1.89
N ASN A 190 7.34 15.41 -0.70
CA ASN A 190 8.25 16.43 -0.14
C ASN A 190 7.65 17.82 0.10
N ILE A 191 6.43 17.92 0.61
CA ILE A 191 5.92 19.21 1.13
C ILE A 191 6.57 19.57 2.48
N SER A 192 6.81 20.86 2.73
CA SER A 192 7.28 21.32 4.04
C SER A 192 6.22 21.10 5.11
N LYS A 193 6.64 20.99 6.37
CA LYS A 193 5.73 20.87 7.53
C LYS A 193 4.66 21.97 7.51
N GLU A 194 5.06 23.22 7.29
CA GLU A 194 4.15 24.37 7.22
C GLU A 194 3.06 24.18 6.15
N LYS A 195 3.45 23.80 4.93
CA LYS A 195 2.49 23.53 3.85
C LYS A 195 1.56 22.36 4.19
N GLN A 196 2.07 21.32 4.85
CA GLN A 196 1.25 20.21 5.31
C GLN A 196 0.24 20.64 6.37
N CYS A 197 0.64 21.44 7.36
CA CYS A 197 -0.25 21.98 8.39
C CYS A 197 -1.33 22.87 7.77
N ASN A 198 -0.95 23.75 6.82
CA ASN A 198 -1.89 24.63 6.12
C ASN A 198 -2.93 23.82 5.34
N LEU A 199 -2.49 22.80 4.59
CA LEU A 199 -3.41 21.93 3.86
C LEU A 199 -4.36 21.16 4.80
N ILE A 200 -3.85 20.61 5.91
CA ILE A 200 -4.69 19.93 6.91
C ILE A 200 -5.72 20.89 7.51
N THR A 201 -5.32 22.14 7.76
CA THR A 201 -6.23 23.18 8.25
C THR A 201 -7.35 23.44 7.24
N LEU A 202 -7.02 23.55 5.96
CA LEU A 202 -7.99 23.71 4.88
C LEU A 202 -8.92 22.52 4.75
N ILE A 203 -8.43 21.28 4.92
CA ILE A 203 -9.28 20.08 4.92
C ILE A 203 -10.27 20.15 6.09
N LEU A 204 -9.82 20.45 7.31
CA LEU A 204 -10.66 20.53 8.51
C LEU A 204 -11.66 21.69 8.52
N SER A 205 -11.50 22.68 7.65
CA SER A 205 -12.44 23.79 7.47
C SER A 205 -13.25 23.72 6.17
N SER A 206 -12.99 22.73 5.31
CA SER A 206 -13.64 22.61 4.01
C SER A 206 -15.12 22.24 4.14
N ASN A 207 -15.97 22.92 3.38
CA ASN A 207 -17.40 22.62 3.25
C ASN A 207 -17.84 22.71 1.78
N PRO A 208 -17.38 21.80 0.91
CA PRO A 208 -17.68 21.87 -0.51
C PRO A 208 -19.17 21.63 -0.74
N LYS A 209 -19.81 22.45 -1.57
CA LYS A 209 -21.25 22.36 -1.88
C LYS A 209 -21.64 21.03 -2.51
N ILE A 210 -20.73 20.35 -3.22
CA ILE A 210 -20.98 18.99 -3.72
C ILE A 210 -21.30 17.99 -2.59
N LEU A 211 -20.91 18.29 -1.35
CA LEU A 211 -21.18 17.49 -0.14
C LEU A 211 -22.23 18.16 0.77
N SER A 212 -23.03 19.12 0.29
CA SER A 212 -24.01 19.83 1.13
C SER A 212 -25.15 18.94 1.67
N GLY A 213 -25.31 17.72 1.14
CA GLY A 213 -26.28 16.74 1.64
C GLY A 213 -25.83 15.95 2.88
N TYR A 214 -24.58 16.13 3.32
CA TYR A 214 -24.04 15.45 4.49
C TYR A 214 -24.47 16.17 5.78
N SER A 215 -24.69 15.40 6.84
CA SER A 215 -24.81 15.98 8.18
C SER A 215 -23.47 16.57 8.63
N GLU A 216 -23.48 17.55 9.55
CA GLU A 216 -22.23 18.13 10.06
C GLU A 216 -21.36 17.08 10.77
N ILE A 217 -21.99 16.08 11.41
CA ILE A 217 -21.30 14.97 12.08
C ILE A 217 -20.57 14.10 11.03
N ASP A 218 -21.27 13.70 9.97
CA ASP A 218 -20.68 12.91 8.88
C ASP A 218 -19.57 13.69 8.15
N LEU A 219 -19.79 15.00 7.95
CA LEU A 219 -18.82 15.87 7.29
C LEU A 219 -17.56 16.03 8.15
N GLU A 220 -17.69 16.17 9.47
CA GLU A 220 -16.53 16.21 10.37
C GLU A 220 -15.75 14.88 10.37
N GLN A 221 -16.44 13.73 10.38
CA GLN A 221 -15.78 12.42 10.24
C GLN A 221 -15.04 12.29 8.90
N LEU A 222 -15.64 12.76 7.80
CA LEU A 222 -14.98 12.79 6.50
C LEU A 222 -13.75 13.72 6.49
N ARG A 223 -13.81 14.89 7.12
CA ARG A 223 -12.65 15.79 7.24
C ARG A 223 -11.54 15.10 8.03
N VAL A 224 -11.83 14.53 9.20
CA VAL A 224 -10.86 13.82 10.04
C VAL A 224 -10.22 12.67 9.27
N SER A 225 -11.00 11.80 8.64
CA SER A 225 -10.47 10.68 7.87
C SER A 225 -9.65 11.12 6.64
N THR A 226 -10.01 12.24 6.00
CA THR A 226 -9.22 12.84 4.91
C THR A 226 -7.86 13.32 5.42
N VAL A 227 -7.80 13.91 6.63
CA VAL A 227 -6.54 14.29 7.28
C VAL A 227 -5.69 13.07 7.60
N ILE A 228 -6.29 12.03 8.18
CA ILE A 228 -5.60 10.77 8.49
C ILE A 228 -5.01 10.14 7.21
N TRP A 229 -5.77 10.14 6.12
CA TRP A 229 -5.29 9.71 4.80
C TRP A 229 -4.12 10.57 4.30
N GLN A 230 -4.22 11.90 4.44
CA GLN A 230 -3.16 12.83 4.03
C GLN A 230 -1.88 12.71 4.90
N LEU A 231 -2.01 12.27 6.14
CA LEU A 231 -0.88 11.91 7.02
C LEU A 231 -0.24 10.56 6.61
N GLY A 232 -0.88 9.82 5.70
CA GLY A 232 -0.36 8.60 5.07
C GLY A 232 -0.93 7.31 5.62
N TRP A 233 -1.86 7.37 6.58
CA TRP A 233 -2.55 6.20 7.11
C TRP A 233 -3.55 5.66 6.07
N THR A 234 -3.71 4.34 5.97
CA THR A 234 -4.52 3.69 4.94
C THR A 234 -5.27 2.46 5.48
N GLY A 235 -6.19 1.89 4.68
CA GLY A 235 -6.92 0.67 5.02
C GLY A 235 -7.73 0.81 6.30
N GLN A 236 -7.57 -0.14 7.22
CA GLN A 236 -8.33 -0.21 8.48
C GLN A 236 -8.25 1.07 9.33
N TRP A 237 -7.15 1.82 9.22
CA TRP A 237 -6.96 3.07 9.97
C TRP A 237 -7.91 4.17 9.50
N ILE A 238 -8.24 4.18 8.21
CA ILE A 238 -9.24 5.10 7.65
C ILE A 238 -10.64 4.71 8.09
N ASP A 239 -10.93 3.41 8.11
CA ASP A 239 -12.22 2.89 8.57
C ASP A 239 -12.43 3.22 10.05
N LYS A 240 -11.38 3.09 10.88
CA LYS A 240 -11.41 3.49 12.29
C LYS A 240 -11.65 4.99 12.48
N ALA A 241 -11.07 5.85 11.64
CA ALA A 241 -11.33 7.29 11.66
C ALA A 241 -12.77 7.66 11.25
N MET A 242 -13.48 6.73 10.61
CA MET A 242 -14.87 6.87 10.13
C MET A 242 -15.87 6.11 11.00
N GLU A 243 -15.48 5.67 12.20
CA GLU A 243 -16.39 4.95 13.11
C GLU A 243 -17.64 5.79 13.42
N GLY A 244 -18.81 5.21 13.16
CA GLY A 244 -20.11 5.88 13.30
C GLY A 244 -20.62 6.60 12.05
N PHE A 245 -19.84 6.64 10.96
CA PHE A 245 -20.31 7.17 9.69
C PHE A 245 -21.40 6.28 9.10
N SER A 246 -22.60 6.82 8.97
CA SER A 246 -23.81 6.05 8.58
C SER A 246 -24.59 6.69 7.44
N SER A 247 -24.00 7.70 6.79
CA SER A 247 -24.68 8.51 5.79
C SER A 247 -25.05 7.71 4.54
N ILE A 248 -26.34 7.72 4.19
CA ILE A 248 -26.85 7.26 2.90
C ILE A 248 -26.59 8.37 1.89
N CYS A 249 -25.36 8.43 1.40
CA CYS A 249 -24.91 9.52 0.55
C CYS A 249 -24.73 9.09 -0.89
N ARG A 250 -24.79 10.10 -1.76
CA ARG A 250 -24.58 9.96 -3.21
C ARG A 250 -23.21 9.40 -3.58
N PHE A 251 -22.19 9.61 -2.76
CA PHE A 251 -20.80 9.21 -3.03
C PHE A 251 -20.33 8.21 -1.98
N SER A 252 -19.43 7.30 -2.37
CA SER A 252 -18.73 6.43 -1.43
C SER A 252 -17.87 7.26 -0.47
N SER A 253 -17.58 6.74 0.73
CA SER A 253 -16.73 7.44 1.71
C SER A 253 -15.35 7.79 1.15
N GLU A 254 -14.75 6.89 0.36
CA GLU A 254 -13.50 7.13 -0.36
C GLU A 254 -13.61 8.30 -1.33
N ARG A 255 -14.71 8.34 -2.09
CA ARG A 255 -14.92 9.40 -3.05
C ARG A 255 -15.14 10.75 -2.37
N SER A 256 -15.90 10.78 -1.28
CA SER A 256 -16.14 12.00 -0.50
C SER A 256 -14.88 12.58 0.11
N ARG A 257 -13.97 11.72 0.63
CA ARG A 257 -12.63 12.14 1.07
C ARG A 257 -11.83 12.77 -0.07
N MET A 258 -11.86 12.16 -1.26
CA MET A 258 -11.19 12.72 -2.44
C MET A 258 -11.77 14.09 -2.84
N LEU A 259 -13.09 14.27 -2.78
CA LEU A 259 -13.75 15.55 -3.09
C LEU A 259 -13.37 16.64 -2.07
N LEU A 260 -13.32 16.33 -0.77
CA LEU A 260 -12.81 17.23 0.27
C LEU A 260 -11.35 17.62 0.02
N PHE A 261 -10.51 16.64 -0.29
CA PHE A 261 -9.11 16.89 -0.58
C PHE A 261 -8.93 17.80 -1.80
N ILE A 262 -9.63 17.52 -2.91
CA ILE A 262 -9.61 18.36 -4.11
C ILE A 262 -10.05 19.79 -3.77
N HIS A 263 -11.10 19.95 -2.97
CA HIS A 263 -11.58 21.27 -2.54
C HIS A 263 -10.51 22.02 -1.76
N ALA A 264 -9.92 21.40 -0.73
CA ALA A 264 -8.86 22.02 0.07
C ALA A 264 -7.65 22.42 -0.80
N ARG A 265 -7.23 21.57 -1.75
CA ARG A 265 -6.15 21.89 -2.70
C ARG A 265 -6.51 23.05 -3.62
N HIS A 266 -7.76 23.10 -4.07
CA HIS A 266 -8.25 24.21 -4.87
C HIS A 266 -8.21 25.51 -4.07
N THR A 267 -8.74 25.54 -2.84
CA THR A 267 -8.69 26.71 -1.97
C THR A 267 -7.26 27.20 -1.72
N GLU A 268 -6.31 26.27 -1.46
CA GLU A 268 -4.89 26.61 -1.32
C GLU A 268 -4.36 27.28 -2.60
N THR A 269 -4.67 26.69 -3.76
CA THR A 269 -4.22 27.19 -5.07
C THR A 269 -4.74 28.60 -5.33
N ILE A 270 -6.03 28.86 -5.08
CA ILE A 270 -6.65 30.19 -5.24
C ILE A 270 -6.00 31.20 -4.30
N SER A 271 -5.72 30.83 -3.05
CA SER A 271 -5.05 31.70 -2.09
C SER A 271 -3.61 32.04 -2.49
N VAL A 272 -2.87 31.10 -3.10
CA VAL A 272 -1.53 31.39 -3.62
C VAL A 272 -1.60 32.40 -4.77
N PHE A 273 -2.53 32.20 -5.71
CA PHE A 273 -2.65 33.06 -6.89
C PHE A 273 -3.28 34.43 -6.59
N SER A 274 -4.10 34.56 -5.54
CA SER A 274 -4.68 35.86 -5.15
C SER A 274 -3.64 36.90 -4.73
N ASN A 275 -2.43 36.47 -4.38
CA ASN A 275 -1.34 37.35 -3.98
C ASN A 275 -0.51 37.86 -5.17
N ILE A 276 -0.77 37.41 -6.41
CA ILE A 276 -0.05 37.84 -7.60
C ILE A 276 -0.66 39.14 -8.14
N LYS A 277 0.17 40.19 -8.26
CA LYS A 277 -0.23 41.48 -8.86
C LYS A 277 -0.45 41.32 -10.37
N GLY A 278 -1.54 41.89 -10.89
CA GLY A 278 -1.85 41.90 -12.33
C GLY A 278 -3.04 41.03 -12.75
N GLY A 279 -3.65 40.30 -11.81
CA GLY A 279 -4.73 39.36 -12.11
C GLY A 279 -4.19 38.08 -12.73
N MET A 280 -4.87 36.96 -12.45
CA MET A 280 -4.53 35.65 -13.01
C MET A 280 -5.77 35.08 -13.69
N ARG A 281 -5.61 34.60 -14.92
CA ARG A 281 -6.66 33.90 -15.67
C ARG A 281 -6.40 32.41 -15.67
N PHE A 282 -7.46 31.62 -15.69
CA PHE A 282 -7.35 30.17 -15.71
C PHE A 282 -8.20 29.62 -16.85
N ARG A 283 -7.63 28.70 -17.61
CA ARG A 283 -8.41 27.84 -18.51
C ARG A 283 -8.87 26.61 -17.76
N LEU A 284 -10.17 26.40 -17.72
CA LEU A 284 -10.77 25.20 -17.15
C LEU A 284 -10.70 24.07 -18.18
N SER A 285 -10.32 22.87 -17.73
CA SER A 285 -10.25 21.67 -18.57
C SER A 285 -11.07 20.55 -17.94
N SER A 286 -11.90 19.85 -18.72
CA SER A 286 -12.71 18.73 -18.27
C SER A 286 -12.66 17.57 -19.26
N LYS A 287 -11.53 16.85 -19.28
CA LYS A 287 -11.42 15.62 -20.07
C LYS A 287 -12.33 14.54 -19.47
N ASN A 288 -13.33 14.12 -20.23
CA ASN A 288 -14.32 13.09 -19.83
C ASN A 288 -15.17 13.48 -18.60
N GLY A 289 -15.44 14.78 -18.41
CA GLY A 289 -16.39 15.23 -17.40
C GLY A 289 -17.84 14.89 -17.78
N CYS A 290 -18.71 14.84 -16.77
CA CYS A 290 -20.16 14.85 -17.01
C CYS A 290 -20.62 16.12 -17.73
N GLU A 291 -21.87 16.17 -18.22
CA GLU A 291 -22.42 17.31 -18.97
C GLU A 291 -22.18 18.66 -18.27
N ASN A 292 -22.42 18.74 -16.95
CA ASN A 292 -22.20 19.96 -16.17
C ASN A 292 -20.72 20.37 -16.07
N CYS A 293 -19.79 19.42 -16.04
CA CYS A 293 -18.35 19.72 -16.05
C CYS A 293 -17.85 20.02 -17.47
N ALA A 294 -18.37 19.34 -18.49
CA ALA A 294 -18.05 19.59 -19.90
C ALA A 294 -18.48 21.00 -20.33
N ALA A 295 -19.59 21.52 -19.77
CA ALA A 295 -20.02 22.90 -19.98
C ALA A 295 -19.04 23.96 -19.44
N LEU A 296 -18.05 23.56 -18.64
CA LEU A 296 -16.97 24.42 -18.15
C LEU A 296 -15.66 24.25 -18.94
N ASP A 297 -15.56 23.23 -19.80
CA ASP A 297 -14.35 22.94 -20.57
C ASP A 297 -13.99 24.09 -21.53
N GLY A 298 -12.71 24.45 -21.56
CA GLY A 298 -12.17 25.53 -22.39
C GLY A 298 -12.48 26.95 -21.91
N LYS A 299 -13.37 27.15 -20.92
CA LYS A 299 -13.67 28.49 -20.39
C LYS A 299 -12.45 29.12 -19.74
N CYS A 300 -12.20 30.38 -20.08
CA CYS A 300 -11.17 31.20 -19.46
C CYS A 300 -11.82 32.12 -18.43
N VAL A 301 -11.53 31.92 -17.15
CA VAL A 301 -12.10 32.67 -16.04
C VAL A 301 -11.02 33.48 -15.34
N ASP A 302 -11.38 34.66 -14.85
CA ASP A 302 -10.53 35.41 -13.92
C ASP A 302 -10.57 34.73 -12.54
N LEU A 303 -9.56 34.96 -11.71
CA LEU A 303 -9.50 34.39 -10.36
C LEU A 303 -10.76 34.70 -9.51
N SER A 304 -11.34 35.90 -9.67
CA SER A 304 -12.57 36.32 -8.97
C SER A 304 -13.83 35.60 -9.47
N GLU A 305 -13.79 35.02 -10.66
CA GLU A 305 -14.89 34.27 -11.30
C GLU A 305 -14.67 32.76 -11.25
N MET A 306 -13.63 32.30 -10.55
CA MET A 306 -13.29 30.89 -10.46
C MET A 306 -14.48 30.11 -9.85
N PRO A 307 -15.03 29.10 -10.56
CA PRO A 307 -16.06 28.26 -9.97
C PRO A 307 -15.48 27.42 -8.84
N GLU A 308 -16.34 27.01 -7.92
CA GLU A 308 -15.96 26.07 -6.88
C GLU A 308 -15.53 24.73 -7.50
N ILE A 309 -14.39 24.21 -7.05
CA ILE A 309 -13.89 22.89 -7.43
C ILE A 309 -13.77 22.04 -6.17
N PRO A 310 -14.36 20.83 -6.12
CA PRO A 310 -15.15 20.16 -7.17
C PRO A 310 -16.42 20.91 -7.56
N ASN A 311 -16.83 20.82 -8.84
CA ASN A 311 -18.06 21.44 -9.32
C ASN A 311 -19.27 20.93 -8.51
N PRO A 312 -20.03 21.80 -7.83
CA PRO A 312 -21.20 21.41 -7.04
C PRO A 312 -22.23 20.61 -7.84
N ASP A 313 -22.35 20.91 -9.14
CA ASP A 313 -23.32 20.28 -10.05
C ASP A 313 -22.76 19.02 -10.74
N CYS A 314 -21.56 18.57 -10.39
CA CYS A 314 -20.97 17.37 -11.00
C CYS A 314 -21.85 16.14 -10.74
N CYS A 315 -22.32 15.48 -11.81
CA CYS A 315 -23.18 14.29 -11.71
C CYS A 315 -22.41 12.94 -11.79
N SER A 316 -21.13 12.95 -12.19
CA SER A 316 -20.28 11.75 -12.26
C SER A 316 -19.71 11.33 -10.91
N ASP A 317 -19.15 10.11 -10.88
CA ASP A 317 -18.32 9.59 -9.77
C ASP A 317 -17.00 10.37 -9.60
N GLY A 318 -16.80 11.44 -10.34
CA GLY A 318 -15.78 12.41 -10.01
C GLY A 318 -15.73 13.66 -10.87
N CYS A 319 -15.48 14.79 -10.20
CA CYS A 319 -15.18 16.04 -10.87
C CYS A 319 -13.80 15.94 -11.53
N ALA A 320 -13.77 16.10 -12.85
CA ALA A 320 -12.56 16.08 -13.67
C ALA A 320 -12.11 17.50 -14.09
N ILE A 321 -12.64 18.54 -13.43
CA ILE A 321 -12.27 19.93 -13.73
C ILE A 321 -10.89 20.23 -13.18
N LEU A 322 -9.99 20.65 -14.07
CA LEU A 322 -8.63 21.06 -13.76
C LEU A 322 -8.43 22.52 -14.22
N PRO A 323 -8.22 23.47 -13.30
CA PRO A 323 -7.86 24.83 -13.66
C PRO A 323 -6.37 24.88 -14.05
N THR A 324 -6.08 25.42 -15.23
CA THR A 324 -4.70 25.65 -15.69
C THR A 324 -4.44 27.15 -15.77
N PRO A 325 -3.45 27.69 -15.04
CA PRO A 325 -3.14 29.11 -15.12
C PRO A 325 -2.69 29.49 -16.53
N LEU A 326 -3.18 30.62 -17.03
CA LEU A 326 -2.74 31.23 -18.28
C LEU A 326 -1.75 32.33 -17.94
N ILE A 327 -0.51 32.18 -18.39
CA ILE A 327 0.49 33.25 -18.29
C ILE A 327 0.08 34.31 -19.31
N TYR A 328 -0.16 35.53 -18.84
CA TYR A 328 -0.46 36.66 -19.70
C TYR A 328 0.87 37.13 -20.32
N ASP A 329 1.14 36.72 -21.55
CA ASP A 329 2.16 37.37 -22.38
C ASP A 329 1.57 38.74 -22.73
N GLY A 330 2.13 39.83 -22.19
CA GLY A 330 1.56 41.18 -22.23
C GLY A 330 1.44 41.86 -23.61
N GLU A 331 1.08 41.13 -24.65
CA GLU A 331 0.84 41.63 -26.01
C GLU A 331 -0.66 41.56 -26.36
N THR A 332 -1.45 42.48 -25.80
CA THR A 332 -2.73 42.92 -26.39
C THR A 332 -2.97 44.38 -26.08
#